data_AF-A0A948R8U3-F1
#
_entry.id   AF-A0A948R8U3-F1
#
_cell.length_a   1.000
_cell.length_b   1.000
_cell.length_c   1.000
_cell.angle_alpha   90.00
_cell.angle_beta   90.00
_cell.angle_gamma   90.00
#
_symmetry.space_group_name_H-M   'P 1'
#
loop_
_entity.id
_entity.type
_entity.pdbx_description
1 polymer ?
#
loop_
_entity_poly.entity_id
_entity_poly.type
_entity_poly.pdbx_seq_one_letter_code
_entity_poly.pdbx_strand_id
1 'polypeptide(L)'
;MMLLRTIVGRGWSPIVIAALAIFGYRAGWQIENFAAVLVIILIIGLVMAVLSTRERELELALLKLRQLASYFNRRFMGKSALSIFSVIDTLFAVENPQIWDWARSCGVSQRVFDAWCESFIVRVESDIRTRRFDVYRRAYLNELWLMTTHYYEYIEQFYELSQKVEMTRETIEQYNRFVMEYNGFVQNFRDNIVEMNRAAKTEIEPPSVKFAKELVGAK
;
A
#
# COMPACT_ATOMS: atom_id res chain seq x y z
N MET A 1 30.47 1.05 9.12
CA MET A 1 29.70 0.27 8.11
C MET A 1 28.58 1.07 7.43
N MET A 2 27.91 2.04 8.08
CA MET A 2 26.92 2.92 7.42
C MET A 2 27.55 4.03 6.56
N LEU A 3 28.63 4.68 7.03
CA LEU A 3 29.32 5.77 6.31
C LEU A 3 29.85 5.34 4.93
N LEU A 4 30.42 4.12 4.82
CA LEU A 4 30.91 3.60 3.54
C LEU A 4 29.77 3.44 2.52
N ARG A 5 28.59 3.00 2.96
CA ARG A 5 27.39 2.84 2.10
C ARG A 5 26.81 4.19 1.66
N THR A 6 26.78 5.17 2.56
CA THR A 6 26.28 6.52 2.23
C THR A 6 27.20 7.24 1.24
N ILE A 7 28.51 6.98 1.33
CA ILE A 7 29.52 7.50 0.40
C ILE A 7 29.43 6.79 -0.97
N VAL A 8 29.20 5.47 -0.99
CA VAL A 8 29.03 4.68 -2.22
C VAL A 8 27.78 5.08 -3.01
N GLY A 9 26.69 5.47 -2.35
CA GLY A 9 25.43 5.84 -3.01
C GLY A 9 25.37 7.24 -3.62
N ARG A 10 26.43 8.06 -3.52
CA ARG A 10 26.40 9.50 -3.89
C ARG A 10 27.39 9.90 -4.99
N GLY A 11 27.64 9.01 -5.95
CA GLY A 11 28.47 9.31 -7.12
C GLY A 11 29.98 9.10 -6.87
N TRP A 12 30.34 8.05 -6.14
CA TRP A 12 31.75 7.73 -5.86
C TRP A 12 32.53 7.27 -7.10
N SER A 13 31.85 6.60 -8.05
CA SER A 13 32.48 6.09 -9.26
C SER A 13 33.19 7.19 -10.07
N PRO A 14 32.58 8.35 -10.40
CA PRO A 14 33.29 9.46 -11.03
C PRO A 14 34.50 9.99 -10.25
N ILE A 15 34.39 10.09 -8.93
CA ILE A 15 35.46 10.64 -8.06
C ILE A 15 36.64 9.67 -7.99
N VAL A 16 36.36 8.37 -7.83
CA VAL A 16 37.36 7.29 -7.81
C VAL A 16 38.01 7.12 -9.17
N ILE A 17 37.22 7.19 -10.25
CA ILE A 17 37.72 7.18 -11.63
C ILE A 17 38.65 8.37 -11.87
N ALA A 18 38.27 9.58 -11.45
CA ALA A 18 39.11 10.77 -11.59
C ALA A 18 40.40 10.68 -10.76
N ALA A 19 40.32 10.22 -9.51
CA ALA A 19 41.48 10.06 -8.63
C ALA A 19 42.44 8.98 -9.16
N LEU A 20 41.91 7.84 -9.62
CA LEU A 20 42.70 6.79 -10.26
C LEU A 20 43.31 7.25 -11.59
N ALA A 21 42.60 8.07 -12.38
CA ALA A 21 43.12 8.65 -13.62
C ALA A 21 44.33 9.54 -13.37
N ILE A 22 44.25 10.41 -12.36
CA ILE A 22 45.34 11.29 -11.98
C ILE A 22 46.55 10.48 -11.46
N PHE A 23 46.30 9.46 -10.64
CA PHE A 23 47.36 8.65 -10.05
C PHE A 23 48.02 7.70 -11.05
N GLY A 24 47.24 7.04 -11.91
CA GLY A 24 47.71 6.12 -12.94
C GLY A 24 48.56 6.83 -14.02
N TYR A 25 48.16 8.05 -14.41
CA TYR A 25 48.97 8.89 -15.30
C TYR A 25 50.32 9.24 -14.67
N ARG A 26 50.35 9.56 -13.37
CA ARG A 26 51.58 9.91 -12.65
C ARG A 26 52.49 8.70 -12.40
N ALA A 27 51.93 7.51 -12.26
CA ALA A 27 52.65 6.26 -12.02
C ALA A 27 53.16 5.58 -13.31
N GLY A 28 52.86 6.13 -14.50
CA GLY A 28 53.34 5.60 -15.78
C GLY A 28 52.74 4.25 -16.17
N TRP A 29 51.53 3.94 -15.70
CA TRP A 29 50.86 2.69 -16.06
C TRP A 29 50.58 2.60 -17.56
N GLN A 30 50.72 1.40 -18.13
CA GLN A 30 50.30 1.16 -19.52
C GLN A 30 48.80 1.43 -19.68
N ILE A 31 48.46 2.21 -20.70
CA ILE A 31 47.12 2.75 -20.94
C ILE A 31 46.08 1.64 -21.06
N GLU A 32 46.44 0.49 -21.63
CA GLU A 32 45.53 -0.66 -21.82
C GLU A 32 45.05 -1.25 -20.49
N ASN A 33 45.97 -1.54 -19.57
CA ASN A 33 45.65 -2.07 -18.24
C ASN A 33 44.83 -1.06 -17.42
N PHE A 34 45.15 0.22 -17.58
CA PHE A 34 44.46 1.30 -16.90
C PHE A 34 43.02 1.49 -17.40
N ALA A 35 42.81 1.45 -18.72
CA ALA A 35 41.49 1.51 -19.34
C ALA A 35 40.61 0.34 -18.91
N ALA A 36 41.15 -0.88 -18.85
CA ALA A 36 40.41 -2.06 -18.39
C ALA A 36 39.90 -1.92 -16.95
N VAL A 37 40.73 -1.44 -16.02
CA VAL A 37 40.34 -1.22 -14.62
C VAL A 37 39.26 -0.14 -14.50
N LEU A 38 39.37 0.96 -15.25
CA LEU A 38 38.35 2.01 -15.25
C LEU A 38 37.01 1.54 -15.80
N VAL A 39 37.01 0.72 -16.85
CA VAL A 39 35.78 0.14 -17.42
C VAL A 39 35.09 -0.76 -16.39
N ILE A 40 35.84 -1.60 -15.66
CA ILE A 40 35.28 -2.46 -14.61
C ILE A 40 34.66 -1.61 -13.48
N ILE A 41 35.36 -0.56 -13.03
CA ILE A 41 34.85 0.34 -11.97
C ILE A 41 33.61 1.09 -12.44
N LEU A 42 33.56 1.51 -13.71
CA LEU A 42 32.39 2.14 -14.30
C LEU A 42 31.20 1.18 -14.32
N ILE A 43 31.39 -0.06 -14.75
CA ILE A 43 30.34 -1.09 -14.77
C ILE A 43 29.80 -1.34 -13.36
N ILE A 44 30.69 -1.51 -12.37
CA ILE A 44 30.29 -1.68 -10.97
C ILE A 44 29.52 -0.44 -10.48
N GLY A 45 30.00 0.76 -10.79
CA GLY A 45 29.35 2.02 -10.45
C GLY A 45 27.94 2.15 -11.04
N LEU A 46 27.78 1.78 -12.31
CA LEU A 46 26.49 1.75 -13.00
C LEU A 46 25.54 0.74 -12.37
N VAL A 47 26.00 -0.49 -12.11
CA VAL A 47 25.20 -1.52 -11.45
C VAL A 47 24.72 -1.04 -10.07
N MET A 48 25.62 -0.48 -9.27
CA MET A 48 25.29 0.06 -7.95
C MET A 48 24.30 1.23 -8.03
N ALA A 49 24.43 2.12 -9.02
CA ALA A 49 23.49 3.23 -9.23
C ALA A 49 22.10 2.74 -9.62
N VAL A 50 22.01 1.72 -10.48
CA VAL A 50 20.74 1.09 -10.87
C VAL A 50 20.08 0.43 -9.65
N LEU A 51 20.85 -0.33 -8.85
CA LEU A 51 20.34 -0.96 -7.63
C LEU A 51 19.84 0.07 -6.60
N SER A 52 20.60 1.16 -6.39
CA SER A 52 20.20 2.21 -5.45
C SER A 52 18.94 2.97 -5.89
N THR A 53 18.81 3.24 -7.19
CA THR A 53 17.59 3.86 -7.73
C THR A 53 16.37 2.97 -7.49
N ARG A 54 16.52 1.66 -7.73
CA ARG A 54 15.47 0.67 -7.47
C ARG A 54 15.08 0.60 -6.00
N GLU A 55 16.04 0.61 -5.08
CA GLU A 55 15.76 0.63 -3.63
C GLU A 55 14.93 1.85 -3.24
N ARG A 56 15.26 3.04 -3.77
CA ARG A 56 14.49 4.27 -3.49
C ARG A 56 13.07 4.24 -4.04
N GLU A 57 12.88 3.72 -5.25
CA GLU A 57 11.53 3.55 -5.82
C GLU A 57 10.68 2.60 -4.97
N LEU A 58 11.28 1.52 -4.46
CA LEU A 58 10.61 0.57 -3.56
C LEU A 58 10.29 1.19 -2.18
N GLU A 59 11.19 2.02 -1.64
CA GLU A 59 10.94 2.78 -0.41
C GLU A 59 9.72 3.70 -0.56
N LEU A 60 9.66 4.46 -1.66
CA LEU A 60 8.55 5.36 -1.95
C LEU A 60 7.22 4.61 -2.12
N ALA A 61 7.26 3.49 -2.83
CA ALA A 61 6.12 2.58 -3.00
C ALA A 61 5.55 2.10 -1.65
N LEU A 62 6.41 1.64 -0.73
CA LEU A 62 5.96 1.16 0.58
C LEU A 62 5.48 2.30 1.49
N LEU A 63 6.06 3.50 1.38
CA LEU A 63 5.54 4.68 2.06
C LEU A 63 4.12 5.01 1.60
N LYS A 64 3.85 4.94 0.28
CA LYS A 64 2.49 5.10 -0.24
C LYS A 64 1.55 4.00 0.25
N LEU A 65 2.00 2.74 0.28
CA LEU A 65 1.21 1.63 0.82
C LEU A 65 0.83 1.87 2.30
N ARG A 66 1.80 2.31 3.11
CA ARG A 66 1.55 2.72 4.50
C ARG A 66 0.53 3.85 4.58
N GLN A 67 0.66 4.87 3.74
CA GLN A 67 -0.28 5.99 3.71
C GLN A 67 -1.69 5.53 3.37
N LEU A 68 -1.84 4.61 2.42
CA LEU A 68 -3.12 4.03 2.06
C LEU A 68 -3.72 3.21 3.21
N ALA A 69 -2.93 2.36 3.86
CA ALA A 69 -3.43 1.60 5.01
C ALA A 69 -3.80 2.49 6.19
N SER A 70 -3.00 3.53 6.46
CA SER A 70 -3.30 4.52 7.51
C SER A 70 -4.55 5.33 7.18
N TYR A 71 -4.72 5.74 5.93
CA TYR A 71 -5.92 6.41 5.45
C TYR A 71 -7.14 5.50 5.59
N PHE A 72 -7.02 4.24 5.17
CA PHE A 72 -8.08 3.24 5.30
C PHE A 72 -8.51 3.07 6.75
N ASN A 73 -7.55 2.83 7.65
CA ASN A 73 -7.82 2.69 9.08
C ASN A 73 -8.52 3.92 9.65
N ARG A 74 -8.01 5.13 9.36
CA ARG A 74 -8.62 6.37 9.87
C ARG A 74 -10.04 6.60 9.34
N ARG A 75 -10.31 6.24 8.08
CA ARG A 75 -11.56 6.59 7.40
C ARG A 75 -12.64 5.52 7.52
N PHE A 76 -12.27 4.26 7.64
CA PHE A 76 -13.20 3.13 7.54
C PHE A 76 -13.23 2.22 8.78
N MET A 77 -12.28 2.36 9.71
CA MET A 77 -12.22 1.56 10.94
C MET A 77 -12.66 2.34 12.18
N GLY A 78 -12.77 1.64 13.30
CA GLY A 78 -13.15 2.20 14.59
C GLY A 78 -14.50 2.89 14.56
N LYS A 79 -14.60 4.07 15.18
CA LYS A 79 -15.84 4.85 15.30
C LYS A 79 -16.08 5.81 14.12
N SER A 80 -15.48 5.56 12.96
CA SER A 80 -15.66 6.45 11.82
C SER A 80 -17.09 6.37 11.29
N ALA A 81 -17.75 7.52 11.10
CA ALA A 81 -19.08 7.59 10.49
C ALA A 81 -19.11 7.05 9.04
N LEU A 82 -17.95 6.94 8.39
CA LEU A 82 -17.80 6.31 7.09
C LEU A 82 -17.35 4.85 7.18
N SER A 83 -17.39 4.22 8.34
CA SER A 83 -17.24 2.77 8.41
C SER A 83 -18.50 2.08 7.91
N ILE A 84 -18.35 0.96 7.18
CA ILE A 84 -19.48 0.09 6.83
C ILE A 84 -20.15 -0.43 8.10
N PHE A 85 -19.39 -0.65 9.18
CA PHE A 85 -19.93 -1.10 10.46
C PHE A 85 -20.82 -0.02 11.10
N SER A 86 -20.45 1.26 10.99
CA SER A 86 -21.30 2.37 11.44
C SER A 86 -22.53 2.59 10.58
N VAL A 87 -22.51 2.16 9.30
CA VAL A 87 -23.72 2.10 8.47
C VAL A 87 -24.59 0.92 8.89
N ILE A 88 -24.00 -0.24 9.16
CA ILE A 88 -24.71 -1.43 9.65
C ILE A 88 -25.40 -1.15 11.00
N ASP A 89 -24.78 -0.37 11.87
CA ASP A 89 -25.38 0.04 13.15
C ASP A 89 -26.69 0.81 12.99
N THR A 90 -26.92 1.51 11.87
CA THR A 90 -28.20 2.22 11.66
C THR A 90 -29.37 1.25 11.46
N LEU A 91 -29.10 -0.02 11.13
CA LEU A 91 -30.13 -1.04 10.95
C LEU A 91 -30.82 -1.44 12.27
N PHE A 92 -30.26 -1.09 13.43
CA PHE A 92 -30.97 -1.25 14.70
C PHE A 92 -32.23 -0.39 14.80
N ALA A 93 -32.38 0.64 13.94
CA ALA A 93 -33.62 1.40 13.81
C ALA A 93 -34.73 0.64 13.06
N VAL A 94 -34.39 -0.42 12.31
CA VAL A 94 -35.36 -1.27 11.61
C VAL A 94 -35.89 -2.31 12.58
N GLU A 95 -37.21 -2.44 12.75
CA GLU A 95 -37.82 -3.42 13.67
C GLU A 95 -37.79 -4.86 13.09
N ASN A 96 -36.60 -5.42 12.87
CA ASN A 96 -36.42 -6.78 12.36
C ASN A 96 -35.36 -7.56 13.15
N PRO A 97 -35.76 -8.56 13.96
CA PRO A 97 -34.84 -9.34 14.80
C PRO A 97 -33.72 -10.06 14.04
N GLN A 98 -33.99 -10.55 12.83
CA GLN A 98 -32.97 -11.26 12.03
C GLN A 98 -31.86 -10.30 11.57
N ILE A 99 -32.23 -9.06 11.24
CA ILE A 99 -31.27 -8.02 10.85
C ILE A 99 -30.43 -7.61 12.05
N TRP A 100 -31.03 -7.51 13.24
CA TRP A 100 -30.31 -7.19 14.46
C TRP A 100 -29.28 -8.25 14.84
N ASP A 101 -29.61 -9.53 14.67
CA ASP A 101 -28.67 -10.62 14.96
C ASP A 101 -27.47 -10.59 13.99
N TRP A 102 -27.73 -10.35 12.71
CA TRP A 102 -26.66 -10.13 11.73
C TRP A 102 -25.81 -8.89 12.06
N ALA A 103 -26.43 -7.73 12.30
CA ALA A 103 -25.74 -6.48 12.66
C ALA A 103 -24.88 -6.64 13.93
N ARG A 104 -25.39 -7.35 14.94
CA ARG A 104 -24.63 -7.65 16.16
C ARG A 104 -23.41 -8.53 15.89
N SER A 105 -23.51 -9.48 14.97
CA SER A 105 -22.36 -10.30 14.54
C SER A 105 -21.29 -9.46 13.85
N CYS A 106 -21.69 -8.46 13.05
CA CYS A 106 -20.78 -7.51 12.41
C CYS A 106 -19.98 -6.68 13.42
N GLY A 107 -20.54 -6.37 14.60
CA GLY A 107 -19.81 -5.69 15.68
C GLY A 107 -18.63 -6.50 16.24
N VAL A 108 -18.67 -7.85 16.17
CA VAL A 108 -17.51 -8.69 16.48
C VAL A 108 -16.46 -8.57 15.37
N SER A 109 -16.90 -8.64 14.12
CA SER A 109 -16.02 -8.49 12.94
C SER A 109 -15.32 -7.14 12.90
N GLN A 110 -16.00 -6.04 13.25
CA GLN A 110 -15.41 -4.71 13.34
C GLN A 110 -14.18 -4.70 14.24
N ARG A 111 -14.26 -5.29 15.44
CA ARG A 111 -13.13 -5.35 16.37
C ARG A 111 -11.95 -6.15 15.83
N VAL A 112 -12.23 -7.23 15.08
CA VAL A 112 -11.18 -8.02 14.42
C VAL A 112 -10.51 -7.17 13.33
N PHE A 113 -11.29 -6.45 12.53
CA PHE A 113 -10.78 -5.55 11.50
C PHE A 113 -9.95 -4.41 12.06
N ASP A 114 -10.41 -3.78 13.14
CA ASP A 114 -9.68 -2.71 13.83
C ASP A 114 -8.30 -3.22 14.29
N ALA A 115 -8.26 -4.37 14.96
CA ALA A 115 -7.02 -4.98 15.43
C ALA A 115 -6.10 -5.41 14.28
N TRP A 116 -6.67 -5.96 13.20
CA TRP A 116 -5.92 -6.36 12.02
C TRP A 116 -5.27 -5.14 11.32
N CYS A 117 -6.05 -4.08 11.08
CA CYS A 117 -5.58 -2.82 10.50
C CYS A 117 -4.47 -2.19 11.35
N GLU A 118 -4.66 -2.10 12.66
CA GLU A 118 -3.67 -1.52 13.57
C GLU A 118 -2.36 -2.32 13.57
N SER A 119 -2.46 -3.65 13.68
CA SER A 119 -1.29 -4.53 13.65
C SER A 119 -0.55 -4.45 12.31
N PHE A 120 -1.28 -4.40 11.19
CA PHE A 120 -0.69 -4.23 9.86
C PHE A 120 0.13 -2.94 9.77
N ILE A 121 -0.44 -1.81 10.20
CA ILE A 121 0.23 -0.50 10.14
C ILE A 121 1.51 -0.51 10.98
N VAL A 122 1.46 -1.05 12.21
CA VAL A 122 2.61 -1.12 13.10
C VAL A 122 3.75 -1.97 12.49
N ARG A 123 3.42 -3.11 11.87
CA ARG A 123 4.43 -3.97 11.22
C ARG A 123 5.05 -3.29 10.01
N VAL A 124 4.23 -2.72 9.13
CA VAL A 124 4.72 -1.97 7.95
C VAL A 124 5.62 -0.82 8.40
N GLU A 125 5.26 -0.07 9.43
CA GLU A 125 6.09 1.02 9.97
C GLU A 125 7.41 0.52 10.55
N SER A 126 7.39 -0.56 11.31
CA SER A 126 8.61 -1.17 11.86
C SER A 126 9.56 -1.65 10.75
N ASP A 127 9.03 -2.30 9.73
CA ASP A 127 9.83 -2.83 8.62
C ASP A 127 10.35 -1.74 7.69
N ILE A 128 9.59 -0.65 7.51
CA ILE A 128 10.08 0.54 6.83
C ILE A 128 11.29 1.12 7.57
N ARG A 129 11.24 1.18 8.91
CA ARG A 129 12.35 1.68 9.73
C ARG A 129 13.59 0.77 9.67
N THR A 130 13.41 -0.54 9.55
CA THR A 130 14.52 -1.51 9.49
C THR A 130 15.05 -1.78 8.07
N ARG A 131 14.46 -1.15 7.05
CA ARG A 131 14.82 -1.26 5.63
C ARG A 131 14.74 -2.68 5.04
N ARG A 132 13.83 -3.52 5.53
CA ARG A 132 13.61 -4.89 5.02
C ARG A 132 12.54 -4.92 3.91
N PHE A 133 12.72 -4.07 2.91
CA PHE A 133 11.65 -3.70 1.96
C PHE A 133 11.34 -4.76 0.89
N ASP A 134 12.39 -5.41 0.40
CA ASP A 134 12.34 -6.37 -0.71
C ASP A 134 11.69 -7.70 -0.32
N VAL A 135 11.90 -8.15 0.92
CA VAL A 135 11.40 -9.43 1.43
C VAL A 135 9.90 -9.41 1.71
N TYR A 136 9.37 -8.31 2.27
CA TYR A 136 7.99 -8.29 2.78
C TYR A 136 6.97 -7.61 1.87
N ARG A 137 7.40 -6.99 0.75
CA ARG A 137 6.49 -6.27 -0.16
C ARG A 137 5.29 -7.11 -0.61
N ARG A 138 5.54 -8.34 -1.08
CA ARG A 138 4.48 -9.23 -1.56
C ARG A 138 3.53 -9.62 -0.43
N ALA A 139 4.06 -9.87 0.77
CA ALA A 139 3.25 -10.19 1.95
C ALA A 139 2.32 -9.02 2.32
N TYR A 140 2.85 -7.80 2.39
CA TYR A 140 2.05 -6.62 2.74
C TYR A 140 1.00 -6.26 1.70
N LEU A 141 1.32 -6.39 0.42
CA LEU A 141 0.34 -6.21 -0.67
C LEU A 141 -0.78 -7.25 -0.57
N ASN A 142 -0.43 -8.53 -0.39
CA ASN A 142 -1.41 -9.60 -0.27
C ASN A 142 -2.30 -9.43 0.97
N GLU A 143 -1.73 -9.00 2.09
CA GLU A 143 -2.47 -8.80 3.32
C GLU A 143 -3.43 -7.61 3.23
N LEU A 144 -2.97 -6.46 2.72
CA LEU A 144 -3.84 -5.30 2.50
C LEU A 144 -4.94 -5.63 1.49
N TRP A 145 -4.63 -6.42 0.46
CA TRP A 145 -5.60 -6.95 -0.48
C TRP A 145 -6.68 -7.81 0.20
N LEU A 146 -6.28 -8.78 1.01
CA LEU A 146 -7.21 -9.64 1.76
C LEU A 146 -8.10 -8.82 2.67
N MET A 147 -7.53 -7.84 3.38
CA MET A 147 -8.27 -6.94 4.25
C MET A 147 -9.31 -6.12 3.47
N THR A 148 -8.93 -5.54 2.33
CA THR A 148 -9.91 -4.83 1.47
C THR A 148 -10.99 -5.75 0.90
N THR A 149 -10.64 -7.01 0.59
CA THR A 149 -11.58 -7.99 0.03
C THR A 149 -12.61 -8.41 1.08
N HIS A 150 -12.17 -8.78 2.27
CA HIS A 150 -13.07 -9.15 3.36
C HIS A 150 -13.91 -7.97 3.83
N TYR A 151 -13.36 -6.75 3.80
CA TYR A 151 -14.14 -5.56 4.12
C TYR A 151 -15.27 -5.36 3.10
N TYR A 152 -14.99 -5.61 1.81
CA TYR A 152 -15.99 -5.55 0.74
C TYR A 152 -17.14 -6.55 0.93
N GLU A 153 -16.88 -7.74 1.52
CA GLU A 153 -17.94 -8.72 1.78
C GLU A 153 -19.07 -8.14 2.65
N TYR A 154 -18.75 -7.27 3.61
CA TYR A 154 -19.76 -6.59 4.42
C TYR A 154 -20.52 -5.52 3.63
N ILE A 155 -19.85 -4.85 2.70
CA ILE A 155 -20.49 -3.88 1.80
C ILE A 155 -21.49 -4.61 0.90
N GLU A 156 -21.09 -5.73 0.32
CA GLU A 156 -21.92 -6.56 -0.54
C GLU A 156 -23.13 -7.11 0.21
N GLN A 157 -22.93 -7.66 1.42
CA GLN A 157 -24.02 -8.13 2.28
C GLN A 157 -24.99 -7.01 2.65
N PHE A 158 -24.48 -5.83 3.03
CA PHE A 158 -25.33 -4.67 3.33
C PHE A 158 -26.14 -4.24 2.10
N TYR A 159 -25.49 -4.18 0.94
CA TYR A 159 -26.16 -3.84 -0.32
C TYR A 159 -27.27 -4.85 -0.64
N GLU A 160 -27.01 -6.17 -0.55
CA GLU A 160 -28.03 -7.20 -0.76
C GLU A 160 -29.19 -7.11 0.23
N LEU A 161 -28.90 -6.79 1.50
CA LEU A 161 -29.91 -6.60 2.54
C LEU A 161 -30.80 -5.39 2.22
N SER A 162 -30.21 -4.28 1.78
CA SER A 162 -30.95 -3.07 1.41
C SER A 162 -31.90 -3.26 0.24
N GLN A 163 -31.69 -4.27 -0.61
CA GLN A 163 -32.61 -4.61 -1.70
C GLN A 163 -33.85 -5.37 -1.20
N LYS A 164 -33.79 -5.94 0.00
CA LYS A 164 -34.84 -6.81 0.57
C LYS A 164 -35.66 -6.12 1.66
N VAL A 165 -35.18 -5.00 2.18
CA VAL A 165 -35.72 -4.35 3.36
C VAL A 165 -35.78 -2.84 3.12
N GLU A 166 -36.88 -2.21 3.52
CA GLU A 166 -37.01 -0.76 3.47
C GLU A 166 -36.02 -0.09 4.43
N MET A 167 -35.14 0.73 3.87
CA MET A 167 -34.12 1.47 4.62
C MET A 167 -34.62 2.88 4.91
N THR A 168 -34.25 3.42 6.09
CA THR A 168 -34.50 4.83 6.36
C THR A 168 -33.68 5.70 5.41
N ARG A 169 -34.19 6.89 5.10
CA ARG A 169 -33.51 7.86 4.23
C ARG A 169 -32.11 8.21 4.75
N GLU A 170 -31.97 8.36 6.07
CA GLU A 170 -30.70 8.65 6.73
C GLU A 170 -29.66 7.55 6.50
N THR A 171 -30.08 6.27 6.56
CA THR A 171 -29.24 5.11 6.29
C THR A 171 -28.74 5.11 4.84
N ILE A 172 -29.63 5.39 3.90
CA ILE A 172 -29.30 5.49 2.46
C ILE A 172 -28.28 6.61 2.23
N GLU A 173 -28.51 7.80 2.80
CA GLU A 173 -27.62 8.94 2.66
C GLU A 173 -26.25 8.71 3.32
N GLN A 174 -26.19 8.02 4.46
CA GLN A 174 -24.92 7.66 5.10
C GLN A 174 -24.17 6.62 4.26
N TYR A 175 -24.85 5.59 3.78
CA TYR A 175 -24.24 4.56 2.93
C TYR A 175 -23.71 5.15 1.61
N ASN A 176 -24.47 6.00 0.93
CA ASN A 176 -24.00 6.60 -0.34
C ASN A 176 -22.79 7.52 -0.13
N ARG A 177 -22.71 8.24 1.00
CA ARG A 177 -21.49 8.98 1.39
C ARG A 177 -20.30 8.06 1.60
N PHE A 178 -20.51 6.92 2.25
CA PHE A 178 -19.50 5.88 2.39
C PHE A 178 -19.05 5.33 1.01
N VAL A 179 -19.99 5.02 0.11
CA VAL A 179 -19.70 4.46 -1.22
C VAL A 179 -18.78 5.38 -2.02
N MET A 180 -19.05 6.68 -2.05
CA MET A 180 -18.21 7.64 -2.77
C MET A 180 -16.76 7.62 -2.27
N GLU A 181 -16.57 7.62 -0.96
CA GLU A 181 -15.25 7.65 -0.32
C GLU A 181 -14.52 6.31 -0.44
N TYR A 182 -15.24 5.20 -0.28
CA TYR A 182 -14.71 3.85 -0.48
C TYR A 182 -14.24 3.64 -1.92
N ASN A 183 -15.06 4.02 -2.91
CA ASN A 183 -14.71 3.86 -4.32
C ASN A 183 -13.49 4.72 -4.71
N GLY A 184 -13.39 5.95 -4.16
CA GLY A 184 -12.20 6.78 -4.32
C GLY A 184 -10.95 6.14 -3.71
N PHE A 185 -11.05 5.59 -2.51
CA PHE A 185 -9.96 4.86 -1.86
C PHE A 185 -9.51 3.64 -2.68
N VAL A 186 -10.45 2.80 -3.11
CA VAL A 186 -10.19 1.57 -3.85
C VAL A 186 -9.52 1.85 -5.20
N GLN A 187 -9.94 2.91 -5.89
CA GLN A 187 -9.27 3.35 -7.12
C GLN A 187 -7.82 3.76 -6.85
N ASN A 188 -7.58 4.62 -5.84
CA ASN A 188 -6.23 5.02 -5.45
C ASN A 188 -5.35 3.83 -5.05
N PHE A 189 -5.94 2.84 -4.37
CA PHE A 189 -5.26 1.61 -3.99
C PHE A 189 -4.84 0.79 -5.21
N ARG A 190 -5.75 0.58 -6.17
CA ARG A 190 -5.43 -0.10 -7.44
C ARG A 190 -4.29 0.58 -8.18
N ASP A 191 -4.37 1.91 -8.32
CA ASP A 191 -3.39 2.70 -9.05
C ASP A 191 -2.01 2.63 -8.37
N ASN A 192 -1.98 2.62 -7.04
CA ASN A 192 -0.75 2.43 -6.29
C ASN A 192 -0.12 1.05 -6.49
N ILE A 193 -0.91 -0.02 -6.54
CA ILE A 193 -0.39 -1.37 -6.83
C ILE A 193 0.22 -1.43 -8.23
N VAL A 194 -0.44 -0.83 -9.23
CA VAL A 194 0.07 -0.76 -10.60
C VAL A 194 1.43 -0.04 -10.62
N GLU A 195 1.54 1.10 -9.93
CA GLU A 195 2.80 1.84 -9.80
C GLU A 195 3.89 0.99 -9.12
N MET A 196 3.55 0.29 -8.04
CA MET A 196 4.47 -0.60 -7.32
C MET A 196 4.97 -1.75 -8.20
N ASN A 197 4.09 -2.39 -8.96
CA ASN A 197 4.45 -3.51 -9.84
C ASN A 197 5.36 -3.04 -10.98
N ARG A 198 5.13 -1.82 -11.50
CA ARG A 198 6.00 -1.19 -12.50
C ARG A 198 7.41 -0.95 -11.97
N ALA A 199 7.54 -0.33 -10.79
CA ALA A 199 8.83 -0.09 -10.13
C ALA A 199 9.57 -1.40 -9.79
N ALA A 200 8.80 -2.43 -9.44
CA ALA A 200 9.33 -3.74 -9.14
C ALA A 200 9.80 -4.54 -10.36
N LYS A 201 9.40 -4.15 -11.57
CA LYS A 201 9.44 -4.97 -12.81
C LYS A 201 8.83 -6.36 -12.60
N THR A 202 7.69 -6.42 -11.92
CA THR A 202 6.98 -7.67 -11.69
C THR A 202 5.65 -7.66 -12.45
N GLU A 203 5.37 -8.73 -13.20
CA GLU A 203 4.12 -8.96 -13.93
C GLU A 203 3.00 -9.46 -12.99
N ILE A 204 2.95 -8.96 -11.76
CA ILE A 204 1.84 -9.28 -10.86
C ILE A 204 0.63 -8.50 -11.37
N GLU A 205 -0.43 -9.21 -11.74
CA GLU A 205 -1.68 -8.58 -12.14
C GLU A 205 -2.23 -7.76 -10.95
N PRO A 206 -2.55 -6.47 -11.14
CA PRO A 206 -3.16 -5.69 -10.07
C PRO A 206 -4.47 -6.36 -9.68
N PRO A 207 -4.73 -6.52 -8.38
CA PRO A 207 -5.86 -7.31 -7.96
C PRO A 207 -7.19 -6.67 -8.37
N SER A 208 -8.19 -7.52 -8.66
CA SER A 208 -9.50 -7.11 -9.16
C SER A 208 -10.30 -6.39 -8.08
N VAL A 209 -10.05 -5.09 -7.93
CA VAL A 209 -10.73 -4.23 -6.96
C VAL A 209 -12.23 -4.18 -7.24
N LYS A 210 -13.03 -4.41 -6.20
CA LYS A 210 -14.49 -4.35 -6.29
C LYS A 210 -15.01 -2.99 -5.80
N PHE A 211 -15.83 -2.36 -6.63
CA PHE A 211 -16.49 -1.09 -6.30
C PHE A 211 -17.81 -1.33 -5.58
N ALA A 212 -18.09 -0.49 -4.59
CA ALA A 212 -19.37 -0.45 -3.91
C ALA A 212 -20.43 0.21 -4.82
N LYS A 213 -21.65 -0.30 -4.75
CA LYS A 213 -22.80 0.22 -5.51
C LYS A 213 -23.59 1.17 -4.63
N GLU A 214 -24.02 2.29 -5.20
CA GLU A 214 -24.92 3.23 -4.54
C GLU A 214 -26.33 2.63 -4.40
N LEU A 215 -27.05 3.08 -3.37
CA LEU A 215 -28.47 2.82 -3.23
C LEU A 215 -29.25 3.93 -3.93
N VAL A 216 -30.16 3.53 -4.82
CA VAL A 216 -31.11 4.46 -5.41
C VAL A 216 -32.02 4.93 -4.29
N GLY A 217 -32.11 6.26 -4.09
CA GLY A 217 -32.94 6.86 -3.05
C GLY A 217 -34.36 6.30 -3.08
N ALA A 218 -34.91 6.02 -1.90
CA ALA A 218 -36.26 5.50 -1.74
C ALA A 218 -37.26 6.32 -2.59
N LYS A 219 -38.15 5.61 -3.29
CA LYS A 219 -39.38 6.20 -3.82
C LYS A 219 -40.28 6.62 -2.66
#